data_AF-A0A967CUI7-F1
#
_entry.id   AF-A0A967CUI7-F1
#
_cell.length_a   1.000
_cell.length_b   1.000
_cell.length_c   1.000
_cell.angle_alpha   90.00
_cell.angle_beta   90.00
_cell.angle_gamma   90.00
#
_symmetry.space_group_name_H-M   'P 1'
#
loop_
_entity.id
_entity.type
_entity.pdbx_description
1 polymer ?
#
loop_
_entity_poly.entity_id
_entity_poly.type
_entity_poly.pdbx_seq_one_letter_code
_entity_poly.pdbx_strand_id
1 'polypeptide(L)' 'MARIIVLTSILLGLAACGDTWGQRAVTGGAIGAGSGAAVGALTPLGVLPGALIGGAVGAGVGAATTPKK' A
#
# COMPACT_ATOMS: atom_id res chain seq x y z
N MET A 1 -16.86 -8.05 14.94
CA MET A 1 -16.75 -6.70 14.36
C MET A 1 -15.50 -6.54 13.49
N ALA A 2 -14.29 -6.87 13.99
CA ALA A 2 -13.03 -6.78 13.23
C ALA A 2 -13.05 -7.50 11.87
N ARG A 3 -13.68 -8.68 11.77
CA ARG A 3 -13.80 -9.43 10.50
C ARG A 3 -14.51 -8.65 9.39
N ILE A 4 -15.57 -7.92 9.72
CA ILE A 4 -16.34 -7.14 8.72
C ILE A 4 -15.51 -5.96 8.23
N ILE A 5 -14.77 -5.31 9.13
CA ILE A 5 -13.88 -4.18 8.80
C ILE A 5 -12.74 -4.64 7.87
N VAL A 6 -12.13 -5.80 8.14
CA VAL A 6 -11.08 -6.38 7.29
C VAL A 6 -11.63 -6.79 5.92
N LEU A 7 -12.83 -7.37 5.86
CA LEU A 7 -13.46 -7.70 4.59
C LEU A 7 -13.75 -6.43 3.77
N THR A 8 -14.35 -5.41 4.38
CA THR A 8 -14.66 -4.15 3.69
C THR A 8 -13.40 -3.44 3.20
N SER A 9 -12.30 -3.43 3.97
CA SER A 9 -11.04 -2.83 3.53
C SER A 9 -10.39 -3.59 2.37
N ILE A 10 -10.52 -4.93 2.35
CA ILE A 10 -10.09 -5.77 1.22
C ILE A 10 -10.94 -5.50 -0.02
N LEU A 11 -12.26 -5.44 0.11
CA LEU A 11 -13.16 -5.14 -1.02
C LEU A 11 -12.92 -3.71 -1.58
N LEU A 12 -12.69 -2.72 -0.71
CA LEU A 12 -12.33 -1.36 -1.14
C LEU A 12 -10.94 -1.30 -1.78
N GLY A 13 -9.98 -2.08 -1.27
CA GLY A 13 -8.64 -2.18 -1.86
C GLY A 13 -8.66 -2.84 -3.25
N LEU A 14 -9.50 -3.85 -3.45
CA LEU A 14 -9.74 -4.47 -4.77
C LEU A 14 -10.43 -3.49 -5.73
N ALA A 15 -11.43 -2.74 -5.26
CA ALA A 15 -12.10 -1.72 -6.07
C ALA A 15 -11.21 -0.50 -6.39
N ALA A 16 -10.24 -0.19 -5.52
CA ALA A 16 -9.30 0.90 -5.70
C ALA A 16 -8.08 0.53 -6.58
N CYS A 17 -7.89 -0.76 -6.93
CA CYS A 17 -6.85 -1.28 -7.82
C CYS A 17 -7.12 -0.89 -9.29
N GLY A 18 -7.48 0.38 -9.53
CA GLY A 18 -7.84 0.91 -10.83
C GLY A 18 -6.73 0.70 -11.86
N ASP A 19 -7.12 0.57 -13.12
CA ASP A 19 -6.19 0.28 -14.22
C ASP A 19 -5.25 1.44 -14.60
N THR A 20 -5.41 2.60 -13.96
CA THR A 20 -4.62 3.80 -14.26
C THR A 20 -3.37 3.90 -13.38
N TRP A 21 -2.36 4.57 -13.92
CA TRP A 21 -1.04 4.74 -13.30
C TRP A 21 -1.13 5.36 -11.90
N GLY A 22 -1.98 6.39 -11.75
CA GLY A 22 -2.16 7.09 -10.48
C GLY A 22 -2.86 6.24 -9.42
N GLN A 23 -3.88 5.47 -9.80
CA GLN A 23 -4.60 4.61 -8.85
C GLN A 23 -3.69 3.50 -8.32
N ARG A 24 -2.93 2.80 -9.20
CA ARG A 24 -1.98 1.77 -8.76
C ARG A 24 -0.84 2.31 -7.92
N ALA A 25 -0.32 3.49 -8.24
CA ALA A 25 0.73 4.13 -7.44
C ALA A 25 0.22 4.52 -6.05
N VAL A 26 -0.99 5.11 -5.96
CA VAL A 26 -1.56 5.52 -4.66
C VAL A 26 -1.93 4.30 -3.82
N THR A 27 -2.54 3.25 -4.39
CA THR A 27 -2.86 2.03 -3.65
C THR A 27 -1.61 1.26 -3.23
N GLY A 28 -0.64 1.12 -4.14
CA GLY A 28 0.64 0.49 -3.84
C GLY A 28 1.39 1.22 -2.74
N GLY A 29 1.37 2.57 -2.76
CA GLY A 29 1.96 3.40 -1.72
C GLY A 29 1.24 3.31 -0.37
N ALA A 30 -0.09 3.27 -0.36
CA ALA A 30 -0.85 3.13 0.88
C ALA A 30 -0.59 1.75 1.54
N ILE A 31 -0.61 0.68 0.75
CA ILE A 31 -0.36 -0.69 1.24
C ILE A 31 1.10 -0.84 1.68
N GLY A 32 2.03 -0.33 0.87
CA GLY A 32 3.45 -0.30 1.19
C GLY A 32 3.74 0.49 2.46
N ALA A 33 3.07 1.62 2.68
CA ALA A 33 3.22 2.40 3.91
C ALA A 33 2.64 1.68 5.13
N GLY A 34 1.47 1.05 5.01
CA GLY A 34 0.86 0.29 6.11
C GLY A 34 1.68 -0.94 6.50
N SER A 35 2.16 -1.71 5.52
CA SER A 35 3.02 -2.87 5.75
C SER A 35 4.42 -2.47 6.22
N GLY A 36 5.00 -1.43 5.62
CA GLY A 36 6.27 -0.84 6.02
C GLY A 36 6.24 -0.25 7.43
N ALA A 37 5.13 0.37 7.85
CA ALA A 37 4.90 0.81 9.22
C ALA A 37 4.85 -0.37 10.20
N ALA A 38 4.15 -1.46 9.84
CA ALA A 38 4.05 -2.65 10.67
C ALA A 38 5.42 -3.32 10.87
N VAL A 39 6.21 -3.46 9.80
CA VAL A 39 7.58 -4.02 9.88
C VAL A 39 8.54 -3.02 10.56
N GLY A 40 8.39 -1.73 10.30
CA GLY A 40 9.12 -0.65 10.95
C GLY A 40 8.88 -0.58 12.47
N ALA A 41 7.68 -0.94 12.92
CA ALA A 41 7.35 -1.07 14.34
C ALA A 41 8.05 -2.24 15.03
N LEU A 42 8.32 -3.31 14.27
CA LEU A 42 9.00 -4.52 14.76
C LEU A 42 10.52 -4.43 14.65
N THR A 43 11.05 -3.42 13.98
CA THR A 43 12.48 -3.23 13.73
C THR A 43 12.99 -1.97 14.43
N PRO A 44 14.29 -1.87 14.74
CA PRO A 44 14.86 -0.67 15.35
C PRO A 44 14.86 0.56 14.43
N LEU A 45 14.46 0.42 13.16
CA LEU A 45 14.28 1.54 12.23
C LEU A 45 13.15 2.46 12.69
N GLY A 46 12.07 1.93 13.27
CA GLY A 46 10.90 2.69 13.69
C GLY A 46 9.79 2.78 12.62
N VAL A 47 8.57 3.04 13.09
CA VAL A 47 7.33 3.03 12.29
C VAL A 47 7.37 4.02 11.14
N LEU A 48 7.87 5.24 11.41
CA LEU A 48 7.86 6.34 10.46
C LEU A 48 8.77 6.09 9.24
N PRO A 49 10.06 5.75 9.39
CA PRO A 49 10.90 5.40 8.24
C PRO A 49 10.44 4.12 7.54
N GLY A 50 9.93 3.12 8.28
CA GLY A 50 9.34 1.93 7.67
C GLY A 50 8.15 2.26 6.76
N ALA A 51 7.26 3.14 7.21
CA ALA A 51 6.11 3.62 6.44
C ALA A 51 6.53 4.43 5.21
N LEU A 52 7.54 5.30 5.35
CA LEU A 52 8.06 6.11 4.25
C LEU A 52 8.72 5.24 3.17
N ILE A 53 9.57 4.30 3.57
CA ILE A 53 10.25 3.39 2.63
C ILE A 53 9.23 2.48 1.95
N GLY A 54 8.38 1.83 2.74
CA GLY A 54 7.36 0.95 2.21
C GLY A 54 6.38 1.68 1.28
N GLY A 55 5.98 2.91 1.63
CA GLY A 55 5.10 3.74 0.82
C GLY A 55 5.74 4.21 -0.49
N ALA A 56 7.00 4.64 -0.44
CA ALA A 56 7.73 5.05 -1.64
C ALA A 56 7.97 3.87 -2.60
N VAL A 57 8.39 2.72 -2.07
CA VAL A 57 8.61 1.50 -2.86
C VAL A 57 7.29 0.98 -3.41
N GLY A 58 6.25 0.89 -2.58
CA GLY A 58 4.92 0.43 -3.00
C GLY A 58 4.30 1.33 -4.07
N ALA A 59 4.46 2.65 -3.96
CA ALA A 59 4.00 3.58 -4.98
C ALA A 59 4.78 3.46 -6.29
N GLY A 60 6.11 3.35 -6.20
CA GLY A 60 6.98 3.16 -7.37
C GLY A 60 6.70 1.85 -8.12
N VAL A 61 6.48 0.75 -7.40
CA VAL A 61 6.15 -0.55 -7.99
C VAL A 61 4.74 -0.55 -8.61
N GLY A 62 3.75 0.06 -7.94
CA GLY A 62 2.40 0.19 -8.49
C GLY A 62 2.38 1.02 -9.78
N ALA A 63 3.13 2.12 -9.81
CA ALA A 63 3.39 2.90 -11.00
C ALA A 63 4.08 2.07 -12.11
N ALA A 64 5.21 1.43 -11.80
CA ALA A 64 6.03 0.70 -12.76
C ALA A 64 5.30 -0.51 -13.40
N THR A 65 4.40 -1.15 -12.65
CA THR A 65 3.64 -2.33 -13.11
C THR A 65 2.33 -1.99 -13.80
N THR A 66 2.01 -0.70 -13.96
CA THR A 66 0.81 -0.31 -14.69
C THR A 66 0.96 -0.66 -16.18
N PRO A 67 0.04 -1.45 -16.75
CA PRO A 67 0.08 -1.80 -18.16
C PRO A 67 -0.11 -0.55 -19.03
N LYS A 68 0.83 -0.32 -19.95
CA LYS A 68 0.74 0.73 -20.97
C LYS A 68 -0.10 0.18 -22.11
N LYS A 69 -1.36 0.60 -22.20
CA LYS A 69 -2.17 0.39 -23.42
C LYS A 69 -1.75 1.39 -24.49
#